data_AF-A0A7X6R2P5-F1
#
_entry.id   AF-A0A7X6R2P5-F1
#
_cell.length_a   1.000
_cell.length_b   1.000
_cell.length_c   1.000
_cell.angle_alpha   90.00
_cell.angle_beta   90.00
_cell.angle_gamma   90.00
#
_symmetry.space_group_name_H-M   'P 1'
#
loop_
_entity.id
_entity.type
_entity.pdbx_description
1 polymer ?
#
loop_
_entity_poly.entity_id
_entity_poly.type
_entity_poly.pdbx_seq_one_letter_code
_entity_poly.pdbx_strand_id
1 'polypeptide(L)'
;MVNMAPGAMSKAHYHAHSEIVVVCLRGRAVTLIGPELTPHFHGPGEFIYIPEGVVHVAVNLDEAEDLVAVEMRTDPLFNDDVVLTPEYDADVPEVVARLRRLDPVG
;
A
#
# COMPACT_ATOMS: atom_id res chain seq x y z
N MET A 1 3.96 10.01 -8.18
CA MET A 1 3.20 8.95 -8.89
C MET A 1 3.81 7.63 -8.51
N VAL A 2 2.98 6.65 -8.17
CA VAL A 2 3.40 5.31 -7.76
C VAL A 2 3.01 4.35 -8.88
N ASN A 3 3.99 3.59 -9.37
CA ASN A 3 3.79 2.54 -10.35
C ASN A 3 4.30 1.23 -9.76
N MET A 4 3.41 0.25 -9.62
CA MET A 4 3.72 -1.04 -9.03
C MET A 4 3.47 -2.12 -10.09
N ALA A 5 4.53 -2.88 -10.39
CA ALA A 5 4.45 -4.04 -11.26
C ALA A 5 3.44 -5.08 -10.73
N PRO A 6 3.01 -6.05 -11.56
CA PRO A 6 2.09 -7.08 -11.11
C PRO A 6 2.65 -7.82 -9.91
N GLY A 7 1.83 -7.95 -8.88
CA GLY A 7 2.11 -8.64 -7.64
C GLY A 7 3.08 -7.94 -6.69
N ALA A 8 3.57 -6.74 -7.02
CA ALA A 8 4.52 -5.99 -6.21
C ALA A 8 3.92 -5.55 -4.87
N MET A 9 4.79 -5.41 -3.87
CA MET A 9 4.46 -4.87 -2.56
C MET A 9 5.57 -3.92 -2.09
N SER A 10 5.23 -2.87 -1.35
CA SER A 10 6.22 -2.01 -0.68
C SER A 10 6.84 -2.73 0.51
N LYS A 11 7.90 -2.16 1.08
CA LYS A 11 8.30 -2.52 2.45
C LYS A 11 7.29 -1.95 3.45
N ALA A 12 7.18 -2.55 4.63
CA ALA A 12 6.45 -1.96 5.73
C ALA A 12 7.14 -0.69 6.21
N HIS A 13 6.36 0.38 6.32
CA HIS A 13 6.85 1.69 6.74
C HIS A 13 5.72 2.55 7.31
N TYR A 14 6.09 3.67 7.91
CA TYR A 14 5.19 4.78 8.21
C TYR A 14 5.86 6.11 7.87
N HIS A 15 5.04 7.17 7.79
CA HIS A 15 5.48 8.55 7.66
C HIS A 15 5.50 9.20 9.03
N ALA A 16 6.64 9.66 9.53
CA ALA A 16 6.78 10.13 10.89
C ALA A 16 6.02 11.44 11.16
N HIS A 17 5.82 12.27 10.13
CA HIS A 17 5.35 13.67 10.29
C HIS A 17 4.34 14.10 9.22
N SER A 18 3.93 13.20 8.34
CA SER A 18 3.03 13.50 7.22
C SER A 18 1.94 12.46 7.12
N GLU A 19 0.73 12.93 6.86
CA GLU A 19 -0.34 12.09 6.33
C GLU A 19 -0.15 11.89 4.82
N ILE A 20 -0.65 10.77 4.31
CA ILE A 20 -0.68 10.51 2.86
C ILE A 20 -2.10 10.23 2.38
N VAL A 21 -2.40 10.73 1.19
CA VAL A 21 -3.59 10.35 0.41
C VAL A 21 -3.11 9.66 -0.86
N VAL A 22 -3.54 8.42 -1.07
CA VAL A 22 -3.23 7.66 -2.28
C VAL A 22 -4.52 7.46 -3.07
N VAL A 23 -4.58 8.03 -4.28
CA VAL A 23 -5.69 7.86 -5.22
C VAL A 23 -5.28 6.82 -6.27
N CYS A 24 -6.03 5.73 -6.36
CA CYS A 24 -5.77 4.71 -7.36
C CYS A 24 -6.33 5.16 -8.73
N LEU A 25 -5.50 5.09 -9.77
CA LEU A 25 -5.86 5.47 -11.15
C LEU A 25 -6.14 4.25 -12.04
N ARG A 26 -5.41 3.15 -11.83
CA ARG A 26 -5.52 1.90 -12.59
C ARG A 26 -5.07 0.74 -11.73
N GLY A 27 -5.69 -0.42 -11.90
CA GLY A 27 -5.34 -1.65 -11.18
C GLY A 27 -6.08 -1.74 -9.84
N ARG A 28 -5.71 -2.74 -9.04
CA ARG A 28 -6.37 -3.04 -7.77
C ARG A 28 -5.34 -3.05 -6.65
N ALA A 29 -5.48 -2.12 -5.72
CA ALA A 29 -4.63 -2.02 -4.57
C ALA A 29 -5.27 -2.65 -3.33
N VAL A 30 -4.42 -3.21 -2.49
CA VAL A 30 -4.68 -3.31 -1.06
C VAL A 30 -3.59 -2.57 -0.32
N THR A 31 -4.01 -1.77 0.64
CA THR A 31 -3.09 -1.27 1.66
C THR A 31 -3.33 -2.05 2.95
N LEU A 32 -2.30 -2.72 3.44
CA LEU A 32 -2.32 -3.35 4.77
C LEU A 32 -2.03 -2.25 5.80
N ILE A 33 -2.85 -2.12 6.83
CA ILE A 33 -2.79 -1.03 7.81
C ILE A 33 -2.58 -1.60 9.22
N GLY A 34 -1.67 -0.96 9.95
CA GLY A 34 -1.44 -1.19 11.37
C GLY A 34 -0.71 -2.50 11.68
N PRO A 35 -0.50 -2.78 12.98
CA PRO A 35 0.26 -3.93 13.42
C PRO A 35 -0.39 -5.28 13.08
N GLU A 36 -1.72 -5.31 12.88
CA GLU A 36 -2.44 -6.52 12.44
C GLU A 36 -2.47 -6.71 10.91
N LEU A 37 -1.84 -5.80 10.14
CA LEU A 37 -1.87 -5.81 8.67
C LEU A 37 -3.29 -5.89 8.11
N THR A 38 -4.20 -5.09 8.67
CA THR A 38 -5.62 -5.09 8.29
C THR A 38 -5.79 -4.60 6.84
N PRO A 39 -6.44 -5.36 5.95
CA PRO A 39 -6.51 -5.01 4.53
C PRO A 39 -7.57 -3.94 4.25
N HIS A 40 -7.17 -2.91 3.52
CA HIS A 40 -8.05 -1.89 2.94
C HIS A 40 -7.91 -1.91 1.42
N PHE A 41 -8.98 -2.27 0.73
CA PHE A 41 -9.03 -2.37 -0.73
C PHE A 41 -9.38 -1.01 -1.34
N HIS A 42 -8.74 -0.68 -2.46
CA HIS A 42 -9.10 0.48 -3.28
C HIS A 42 -8.78 0.24 -4.75
N GLY A 43 -9.67 0.70 -5.62
CA GLY A 43 -9.58 0.61 -7.07
C GLY A 43 -9.64 1.98 -7.76
N PRO A 44 -9.74 2.01 -9.10
CA PRO A 44 -9.68 3.26 -9.87
C PRO A 44 -10.74 4.28 -9.44
N GLY A 45 -10.30 5.49 -9.11
CA GLY A 45 -11.16 6.58 -8.62
C GLY A 45 -11.40 6.59 -7.11
N GLU A 46 -11.01 5.52 -6.41
CA GLU A 46 -11.04 5.44 -4.96
C GLU A 46 -9.71 5.94 -4.37
N PHE A 47 -9.74 6.28 -3.09
CA PHE A 47 -8.56 6.72 -2.37
C PHE A 47 -8.47 6.09 -0.99
N ILE A 48 -7.26 6.03 -0.47
CA ILE A 48 -6.98 5.75 0.94
C ILE A 48 -6.28 6.96 1.56
N TYR A 49 -6.71 7.29 2.78
CA TYR A 49 -6.04 8.25 3.65
C TYR A 49 -5.31 7.48 4.75
N ILE A 50 -4.04 7.77 4.98
CA ILE A 50 -3.22 7.15 6.01
C ILE A 50 -2.64 8.27 6.89
N PRO A 51 -3.01 8.33 8.18
CA PRO A 51 -2.45 9.29 9.12
C PRO A 51 -0.93 9.11 9.30
N GLU A 52 -0.27 10.15 9.80
CA GLU A 52 1.12 10.04 10.26
C GLU A 52 1.27 8.94 11.34
N GLY A 53 2.45 8.31 11.38
CA GLY A 53 2.78 7.27 12.35
C GLY A 53 2.09 5.92 12.12
N VAL A 54 1.21 5.79 11.14
CA VAL A 54 0.50 4.53 10.86
C VAL A 54 1.32 3.65 9.93
N VAL A 55 1.71 2.48 10.43
CA VAL A 55 2.39 1.44 9.65
C VAL A 55 1.48 0.97 8.53
N HIS A 56 2.03 0.89 7.31
CA HIS A 56 1.31 0.40 6.17
C HIS A 56 2.19 -0.26 5.11
N VAL A 57 1.54 -1.06 4.26
CA VAL A 57 2.15 -1.73 3.11
C VAL A 57 1.21 -1.58 1.91
N ALA A 58 1.68 -0.97 0.84
CA ALA A 58 0.96 -0.94 -0.43
C ALA A 58 1.21 -2.24 -1.19
N VAL A 59 0.15 -2.83 -1.74
CA VAL A 59 0.20 -4.10 -2.48
C VAL A 59 -0.58 -3.95 -3.78
N ASN A 60 0.05 -4.28 -4.90
CA ASN A 60 -0.67 -4.63 -6.12
C ASN A 60 -1.17 -6.07 -5.98
N LEU A 61 -2.49 -6.23 -5.85
CA LEU A 61 -3.07 -7.57 -5.73
C LEU A 61 -3.11 -8.30 -7.06
N ASP A 62 -3.14 -7.58 -8.18
CA ASP A 62 -3.19 -8.15 -9.51
C ASP A 62 -1.84 -8.77 -9.89
N GLU A 63 -1.86 -9.96 -10.49
CA GLU A 63 -0.66 -10.70 -10.91
C GLU A 63 -0.37 -10.58 -12.42
N ALA A 64 -1.24 -9.91 -13.18
CA ALA A 64 -1.12 -9.67 -14.60
C ALA A 64 -0.99 -8.18 -14.98
N GLU A 65 -1.63 -7.28 -14.23
CA GLU A 65 -1.73 -5.85 -14.57
C GLU A 65 -0.97 -4.94 -13.59
N ASP A 66 -0.45 -3.83 -14.12
CA ASP A 66 0.22 -2.78 -13.34
C ASP A 66 -0.78 -1.95 -12.54
N LEU A 67 -0.46 -1.69 -11.27
CA LEU A 67 -1.13 -0.69 -10.43
C LEU A 67 -0.48 0.69 -10.62
N VAL A 68 -1.32 1.71 -10.85
CA VAL A 68 -0.91 3.10 -10.98
C VAL A 68 -1.71 3.95 -10.00
N ALA A 69 -1.02 4.74 -9.18
CA ALA A 69 -1.64 5.63 -8.21
C ALA A 69 -0.96 7.01 -8.14
N VAL A 70 -1.71 8.01 -7.69
CA VAL A 70 -1.19 9.31 -7.29
C VAL A 70 -1.14 9.34 -5.78
N GLU A 71 0.04 9.62 -5.26
CA GLU A 71 0.22 9.84 -3.84
C GLU A 71 0.47 11.32 -3.58
N MET A 72 -0.25 11.85 -2.61
CA MET A 72 -0.26 13.25 -2.21
C MET A 72 0.11 13.32 -0.74
N ARG A 73 1.00 14.25 -0.39
CA ARG A 73 1.49 14.45 0.97
C ARG A 73 2.11 15.83 1.12
N THR A 74 2.34 16.24 2.36
CA THR A 74 2.96 17.52 2.70
C THR A 74 4.48 17.44 2.88
N ASP A 75 5.06 16.24 2.92
CA ASP A 75 6.51 16.04 2.92
C ASP A 75 7.13 16.63 1.62
N PRO A 76 7.99 17.66 1.72
CA PRO A 76 8.56 18.33 0.56
C PRO A 76 9.52 17.46 -0.26
N LEU A 77 10.11 16.41 0.32
CA LEU A 77 11.05 15.49 -0.36
C LEU A 77 10.45 14.11 -0.63
N PHE A 78 9.17 13.90 -0.30
CA PHE A 78 8.43 12.66 -0.44
C PHE A 78 9.00 11.44 0.31
N ASN A 79 10.19 11.46 0.87
CA ASN A 79 10.71 10.36 1.69
C ASN A 79 11.54 10.86 2.87
N ASP A 80 11.42 12.14 3.25
CA ASP A 80 12.20 12.70 4.36
C ASP A 80 11.80 12.07 5.70
N ASP A 81 10.52 11.73 5.83
CA ASP A 81 9.92 11.21 7.06
C ASP A 81 9.59 9.72 7.02
N VAL A 82 10.02 8.99 5.99
CA VAL A 82 9.77 7.55 5.87
C VAL A 82 10.63 6.78 6.86
N VAL A 83 9.96 6.00 7.72
CA VAL A 83 10.62 5.08 8.65
C VAL A 83 10.22 3.66 8.30
N LEU A 84 11.22 2.82 8.00
CA LEU A 84 11.02 1.40 7.74
C LEU A 84 10.74 0.65 9.04
N THR A 85 9.84 -0.33 8.96
CA THR A 85 9.44 -1.20 10.08
C THR A 85 9.59 -2.67 9.66
N PRO A 86 10.84 -3.17 9.50
CA PRO A 86 11.11 -4.50 8.95
C PRO A 86 10.56 -5.63 9.82
N GLU A 87 10.21 -5.37 11.07
CA GLU A 87 9.55 -6.32 11.95
C GLU A 87 8.19 -6.82 11.43
N TYR A 88 7.53 -6.09 10.52
CA TYR A 88 6.27 -6.51 9.88
C TYR A 88 6.46 -7.21 8.54
N ASP A 89 7.64 -7.09 7.90
CA ASP A 89 7.86 -7.58 6.53
C ASP A 89 7.70 -9.11 6.42
N ALA A 90 7.95 -9.85 7.51
CA ALA A 90 7.88 -11.32 7.52
C ALA A 90 6.46 -11.85 7.31
N ASP A 91 5.43 -11.13 7.78
CA ASP A 91 4.04 -11.59 7.77
C ASP A 91 3.29 -11.16 6.49
N VAL A 92 3.77 -10.11 5.81
CA VAL A 92 3.15 -9.54 4.61
C VAL A 92 2.91 -10.59 3.51
N PRO A 93 3.88 -11.43 3.10
CA PRO A 93 3.67 -12.38 2.01
C PRO A 93 2.56 -13.38 2.29
N GLU A 94 2.42 -13.84 3.54
CA GLU A 94 1.36 -14.78 3.92
C GLU A 94 -0.03 -14.11 3.83
N VAL A 95 -0.13 -12.88 4.33
CA VAL A 95 -1.37 -12.09 4.25
C VAL A 95 -1.75 -11.87 2.78
N VAL A 96 -0.82 -11.41 1.94
CA VAL A 96 -1.08 -11.17 0.52
C VAL A 96 -1.48 -12.45 -0.20
N ALA A 97 -0.79 -13.57 0.04
CA ALA A 97 -1.14 -14.85 -0.55
C ALA A 97 -2.55 -15.33 -0.14
N ARG A 98 -2.97 -15.05 1.11
CA ARG A 98 -4.34 -15.33 1.57
C ARG A 98 -5.36 -14.47 0.83
N LEU A 99 -5.10 -13.17 0.68
CA LEU A 99 -6.01 -12.25 -0.01
C LEU A 99 -6.21 -12.64 -1.48
N ARG A 100 -5.13 -12.97 -2.21
CA ARG A 100 -5.23 -13.45 -3.60
C ARG A 100 -6.06 -14.72 -3.77
N ARG A 101 -6.07 -15.61 -2.77
CA ARG A 101 -6.91 -16.82 -2.79
C ARG A 101 -8.39 -16.54 -2.55
N LEU A 102 -8.70 -15.53 -1.74
CA LEU A 102 -10.08 -15.13 -1.44
C LEU A 102 -10.71 -14.34 -2.59
N ASP A 103 -9.88 -13.82 -3.48
CA ASP A 103 -10.29 -13.02 -4.63
C ASP A 103 -9.72 -13.58 -5.94
N PRO A 104 -10.14 -14.80 -6.35
CA PRO A 104 -9.52 -15.51 -7.46
C PRO A 104 -9.84 -14.91 -8.84
N VAL A 105 -10.59 -13.80 -8.90
CA VAL A 105 -11.08 -13.20 -10.14
C VAL A 105 -10.83 -11.70 -10.06
N GLY A 106 -9.89 -11.22 -10.87
CA GLY A 106 -9.85 -9.81 -11.26
C GLY A 106 -11.13 -9.43 -12.00
#